data_AF-A0A9X1SEN7-F1
#
_entry.id   AF-A0A9X1SEN7-F1
#
_cell.length_a   1.000
_cell.length_b   1.000
_cell.length_c   1.000
_cell.angle_alpha   90.00
_cell.angle_beta   90.00
_cell.angle_gamma   90.00
#
_symmetry.space_group_name_H-M   'P 1'
#
loop_
_entity.id
_entity.type
_entity.pdbx_description
1 polymer ?
#
loop_
_entity_poly.entity_id
_entity_poly.type
_entity_poly.pdbx_seq_one_letter_code
_entity_poly.pdbx_strand_id
1 'polypeptide(L)'
;MEGIITLNGEPIEGVSLNFVPRAMIRPSVAQTDSSGRYRARFVSTQSGVALGPCVVELSIYRGDSPRNYLPKQFNLQAEANPDFNLEVTESGLVFNYDIVYAGDIPPN
;
A
#
# COMPACT_ATOMS: atom_id res chain seq x y z
N MET A 1 -7.93 -4.78 -7.32
CA MET A 1 -7.88 -4.01 -6.07
C MET A 1 -7.37 -2.62 -6.36
N GLU A 2 -8.10 -1.62 -5.93
CA GLU A 2 -7.83 -0.21 -6.15
C GLU A 2 -8.35 0.60 -4.97
N GLY A 3 -7.92 1.84 -4.85
CA GLY A 3 -8.35 2.70 -3.76
C GLY A 3 -7.62 4.03 -3.76
N ILE A 4 -7.74 4.73 -2.65
CA ILE A 4 -7.19 6.06 -2.40
C ILE A 4 -6.37 6.01 -1.11
N ILE A 5 -5.14 6.53 -1.17
CA ILE A 5 -4.33 6.80 0.01
C ILE A 5 -4.15 8.31 0.14
N THR A 6 -4.34 8.80 1.35
CA THR A 6 -4.08 10.19 1.73
C THR A 6 -3.00 10.25 2.81
N LEU A 7 -2.38 11.42 2.97
CA LEU A 7 -1.51 11.78 4.08
C LEU A 7 -2.16 12.95 4.80
N ASN A 8 -2.55 12.75 6.06
CA ASN A 8 -3.23 13.76 6.87
C ASN A 8 -4.45 14.39 6.17
N GLY A 9 -5.22 13.56 5.45
CA GLY A 9 -6.40 13.97 4.69
C GLY A 9 -6.14 14.52 3.29
N GLU A 10 -4.88 14.72 2.88
CA GLU A 10 -4.52 15.22 1.55
C GLU A 10 -4.07 14.09 0.61
N PRO A 11 -4.40 14.14 -0.69
CA PRO A 11 -3.88 13.18 -1.66
C PRO A 11 -2.35 13.12 -1.65
N ILE A 12 -1.77 11.92 -1.72
CA ILE A 12 -0.32 11.75 -1.73
C ILE A 12 0.15 10.86 -2.89
N GLU A 13 1.10 11.37 -3.66
CA GLU A 13 1.77 10.65 -4.73
C GLU A 13 2.96 9.81 -4.23
N GLY A 14 3.17 8.66 -4.86
CA GLY A 14 4.37 7.86 -4.69
C GLY A 14 4.37 6.96 -3.46
N VAL A 15 3.23 6.77 -2.79
CA VAL A 15 3.10 5.74 -1.75
C VAL A 15 3.14 4.38 -2.43
N SER A 16 4.11 3.55 -2.05
CA SER A 16 4.18 2.16 -2.47
C SER A 16 3.32 1.31 -1.55
N LEU A 17 2.42 0.53 -2.14
CA LEU A 17 1.61 -0.47 -1.46
C LEU A 17 2.08 -1.86 -1.86
N ASN A 18 2.46 -2.67 -0.88
CA ASN A 18 2.70 -4.10 -1.08
C ASN A 18 1.56 -4.89 -0.44
N PHE A 19 0.89 -5.73 -1.22
CA PHE A 19 -0.11 -6.67 -0.72
C PHE A 19 0.58 -8.01 -0.54
N VAL A 20 0.98 -8.33 0.69
CA VAL A 20 1.73 -9.52 1.07
C VAL A 20 0.74 -10.62 1.46
N PRO A 21 0.52 -11.64 0.61
CA PRO A 21 -0.39 -12.72 0.94
C PRO A 21 0.17 -13.56 2.08
N ARG A 22 -0.69 -14.14 2.91
CA ARG A 22 -0.27 -15.09 3.95
C ARG A 22 0.27 -16.40 3.38
N ALA A 23 -0.18 -16.76 2.17
CA ALA A 23 0.40 -17.84 1.40
C ALA A 23 1.80 -17.45 0.90
N MET A 24 2.71 -18.42 0.73
CA MET A 24 4.05 -18.21 0.17
C MET A 24 4.01 -17.95 -1.34
N ILE A 25 3.42 -16.83 -1.73
CA ILE A 25 3.28 -16.37 -3.11
C ILE A 25 3.75 -14.93 -3.24
N ARG A 26 4.06 -14.52 -4.47
CA ARG A 26 4.61 -13.19 -4.75
C ARG A 26 3.62 -12.09 -4.32
N PRO A 27 4.09 -11.04 -3.61
CA PRO A 27 3.26 -9.88 -3.31
C PRO A 27 2.78 -9.16 -4.56
N SER A 28 1.59 -8.58 -4.49
CA SER A 28 1.14 -7.61 -5.48
C SER A 28 1.62 -6.23 -5.08
N VAL A 29 1.85 -5.36 -6.05
CA VAL A 29 2.36 -4.01 -5.77
C VAL A 29 1.48 -2.95 -6.42
N ALA A 30 1.41 -1.78 -5.81
CA ALA A 30 0.82 -0.58 -6.37
C ALA A 30 1.62 0.65 -5.97
N GLN A 31 1.44 1.73 -6.71
CA GLN A 31 1.93 3.05 -6.32
C GLN A 31 0.81 4.07 -6.53
N THR A 32 0.70 5.05 -5.64
CA THR A 32 -0.28 6.13 -5.76
C THR A 32 0.15 7.16 -6.79
N ASP A 33 -0.81 7.64 -7.57
CA ASP A 33 -0.66 8.78 -8.48
C ASP A 33 -0.84 10.13 -7.74
N SER A 34 -0.75 11.24 -8.49
CA SER A 34 -0.90 12.61 -7.96
C SER A 34 -2.27 12.91 -7.33
N SER A 35 -3.27 12.07 -7.58
CA SER A 35 -4.59 12.15 -6.94
C SER A 35 -4.73 11.21 -5.74
N GLY A 36 -3.64 10.57 -5.31
CA GLY A 36 -3.63 9.58 -4.23
C GLY A 36 -4.23 8.23 -4.62
N ARG A 37 -4.63 8.04 -5.89
CA ARG A 37 -5.26 6.81 -6.37
C ARG A 37 -4.21 5.77 -6.71
N TYR A 38 -4.50 4.51 -6.44
CA TYR A 38 -3.67 3.40 -6.85
C TYR A 38 -4.49 2.27 -7.46
N ARG A 39 -3.82 1.43 -8.25
CA ARG A 39 -4.38 0.18 -8.74
C ARG A 39 -3.33 -0.92 -8.65
N ALA A 40 -3.59 -1.93 -7.82
CA ALA A 40 -2.67 -3.03 -7.58
C ALA A 40 -2.52 -3.94 -8.79
N ARG A 41 -1.29 -4.44 -8.99
CA ARG A 41 -0.93 -5.36 -10.08
C ARG A 41 -0.15 -6.56 -9.50
N PHE A 42 -0.53 -7.78 -9.88
CA PHE A 42 0.11 -9.03 -9.42
C PHE A 42 1.44 -9.26 -10.17
N VAL A 43 1.40 -9.14 -11.51
CA VAL A 43 2.55 -9.10 -12.42
C VAL A 43 2.25 -8.15 -13.59
N SER A 44 3.24 -7.76 -14.40
CA SER A 44 3.06 -6.84 -15.53
C SER A 44 2.01 -7.28 -16.55
N THR A 45 1.71 -8.58 -16.60
CA THR A 45 0.77 -9.21 -17.54
C THR A 45 -0.52 -9.72 -16.88
N GLN A 46 -0.64 -9.71 -15.55
CA GLN A 46 -1.80 -10.24 -14.83
C GLN A 46 -2.26 -9.23 -13.79
N SER A 47 -3.44 -8.65 -14.04
CA SER A 47 -4.11 -7.77 -13.10
C SER A 47 -4.69 -8.60 -11.96
N GLY A 48 -4.50 -8.17 -10.71
CA GLY A 48 -5.08 -8.85 -9.55
C GLY A 48 -4.24 -8.71 -8.28
N VAL A 49 -4.82 -9.17 -7.18
CA VAL A 49 -4.12 -9.57 -5.96
C VAL A 49 -4.49 -11.03 -5.74
N ALA A 50 -3.60 -11.81 -5.14
CA ALA A 50 -3.95 -13.18 -4.80
C ALA A 50 -5.18 -13.21 -3.88
N LEU A 51 -6.09 -14.15 -4.12
CA LEU A 51 -7.27 -14.34 -3.27
C LEU A 51 -6.85 -14.86 -1.89
N GLY A 52 -7.63 -14.49 -0.88
CA GLY A 52 -7.44 -14.89 0.51
C GLY A 52 -6.79 -13.80 1.38
N PRO A 53 -6.29 -14.18 2.56
CA PRO A 53 -5.79 -13.23 3.55
C PRO A 53 -4.45 -12.63 3.11
N CYS A 54 -4.33 -11.31 3.24
CA CYS A 54 -3.09 -10.57 2.98
C CYS A 54 -2.89 -9.43 3.98
N VAL A 55 -1.63 -9.01 4.12
CA VAL A 55 -1.25 -7.81 4.87
C VAL A 55 -0.83 -6.73 3.88
N VAL A 56 -1.36 -5.52 4.02
CA VAL A 56 -0.91 -4.35 3.26
C VAL A 56 0.28 -3.73 3.96
N GLU A 57 1.34 -3.43 3.22
CA GLU A 57 2.46 -2.64 3.71
C GLU A 57 2.57 -1.35 2.89
N LEU A 58 2.71 -0.23 3.58
CA LEU A 58 2.86 1.10 3.00
C LEU A 58 4.28 1.61 3.23
N SER A 59 4.88 2.12 2.16
CA SER A 59 6.20 2.75 2.21
C SER A 59 6.24 3.99 1.33
N ILE A 60 7.07 4.96 1.69
CA ILE A 60 7.35 6.13 0.86
C ILE A 60 8.86 6.23 0.69
N TYR A 61 9.31 6.18 -0.56
CA TYR A 61 10.70 6.40 -0.98
C TYR A 61 10.71 7.58 -1.95
N ARG A 62 11.79 8.37 -1.95
CA ARG A 62 11.92 9.58 -2.79
C ARG A 62 13.25 9.56 -3.55
N GLY A 63 13.17 9.73 -4.87
CA GLY A 63 14.34 9.60 -5.77
C GLY A 63 15.07 8.27 -5.53
N ASP A 64 16.40 8.33 -5.48
CA ASP A 64 17.26 7.17 -5.20
C ASP A 64 17.48 6.89 -3.70
N SER A 65 16.73 7.57 -2.82
CA SER A 65 16.89 7.40 -1.38
C SER A 65 16.42 6.00 -0.95
N PRO A 66 17.26 5.19 -0.28
CA PRO A 66 16.84 3.92 0.30
C PRO A 66 16.03 4.10 1.59
N ARG A 67 15.82 5.35 2.04
CA ARG A 67 15.07 5.65 3.26
C ARG A 67 13.57 5.54 2.98
N ASN A 68 12.91 4.69 3.75
CA ASN A 68 11.47 4.76 3.91
C ASN A 68 11.11 5.90 4.88
N TYR A 69 10.24 6.82 4.44
CA TYR A 69 9.79 7.95 5.26
C TYR A 69 8.64 7.59 6.20
N LEU A 70 8.00 6.42 6.03
CA LEU A 70 6.93 5.98 6.94
C LEU A 70 7.48 5.17 8.12
N PRO A 71 6.95 5.39 9.34
CA PRO A 71 7.22 4.56 10.51
C PRO A 71 6.93 3.07 10.27
N LYS A 72 7.60 2.20 11.04
CA LYS A 72 7.52 0.74 10.91
C LYS A 72 6.11 0.17 11.05
N GLN A 73 5.22 0.83 11.79
CA GLN A 73 3.82 0.42 11.98
C GLN A 73 3.03 0.33 10.67
N PHE A 74 3.48 1.04 9.63
CA PHE A 74 2.84 1.00 8.32
C PHE A 74 3.44 -0.08 7.40
N ASN A 75 4.54 -0.73 7.76
CA ASN A 75 5.24 -1.72 6.92
C ASN A 75 5.71 -2.93 7.73
N LEU A 76 6.91 -2.90 8.31
CA LEU A 76 7.51 -4.03 9.03
C LEU A 76 6.68 -4.53 10.22
N GLN A 77 5.75 -3.71 10.72
CA GLN A 77 4.82 -4.02 11.81
C GLN A 77 3.36 -3.86 11.37
N ALA A 78 3.09 -3.77 10.07
CA ALA A 78 1.77 -3.62 9.48
C ALA A 78 0.77 -4.66 9.99
N GLU A 79 1.23 -5.90 10.16
CA GLU A 79 0.41 -7.01 10.63
C GLU A 79 -0.26 -6.75 11.99
N ALA A 80 0.36 -5.93 12.86
CA ALA A 80 -0.22 -5.57 14.15
C ALA A 80 -1.43 -4.62 14.01
N ASN A 81 -1.61 -3.99 12.84
CA ASN A 81 -2.76 -3.16 12.54
C ASN A 81 -3.87 -4.00 11.86
N PRO A 82 -5.03 -4.21 12.49
CA PRO A 82 -6.13 -4.97 11.89
C PRO A 82 -6.63 -4.36 10.58
N ASP A 83 -6.56 -3.04 10.39
CA ASP A 83 -6.97 -2.38 9.14
C ASP A 83 -6.12 -2.81 7.94
N PHE A 84 -4.91 -3.32 8.20
CA PHE A 84 -3.95 -3.73 7.17
C PHE A 84 -4.10 -5.22 6.85
N ASN A 85 -4.86 -5.97 7.67
CA ASN A 85 -5.16 -7.38 7.46
C ASN A 85 -6.44 -7.50 6.64
N LEU A 86 -6.29 -7.77 5.34
CA LEU A 86 -7.38 -7.80 4.38
C LEU A 86 -7.71 -9.23 3.96
N GLU A 87 -8.97 -9.44 3.58
CA GLU A 87 -9.43 -10.65 2.93
C GLU A 87 -9.81 -10.31 1.48
N VAL A 88 -9.01 -10.77 0.52
CA VAL A 88 -9.27 -10.50 -0.90
C VAL A 88 -10.16 -11.60 -1.48
N THR A 89 -11.36 -11.23 -1.90
CA THR A 89 -12.34 -12.16 -2.49
C THR A 89 -12.51 -11.90 -3.98
N GLU A 90 -13.24 -12.80 -4.68
CA GLU A 90 -13.51 -12.66 -6.11
C GLU A 90 -14.31 -11.40 -6.48
N SER A 91 -15.11 -10.86 -5.55
CA SER A 91 -15.79 -9.58 -5.74
C SER A 91 -14.84 -8.38 -5.79
N GLY A 92 -13.56 -8.59 -5.51
CA GLY A 92 -12.58 -7.55 -5.33
C GLY A 92 -12.72 -6.84 -3.98
N LEU A 93 -11.77 -5.95 -3.71
CA LEU A 93 -11.69 -5.16 -2.50
C LEU A 93 -11.26 -3.74 -2.87
N VAL A 94 -11.83 -2.76 -2.17
CA VAL A 94 -11.36 -1.37 -2.15
C VAL A 94 -10.68 -1.14 -0.81
N PHE A 95 -9.42 -0.71 -0.84
CA PHE A 95 -8.70 -0.33 0.38
C PHE A 95 -8.33 1.14 0.28
N ASN A 96 -9.02 1.94 1.10
CA ASN A 96 -8.72 3.36 1.29
C ASN A 96 -8.10 3.52 2.66
N TYR A 97 -7.08 4.36 2.77
CA TYR A 97 -6.44 4.60 4.05
C TYR A 97 -5.85 6.00 4.13
N ASP A 98 -6.07 6.67 5.26
CA ASP A 98 -5.42 7.93 5.57
C ASP A 98 -4.20 7.68 6.48
N ILE A 99 -3.02 8.01 5.97
CA ILE A 99 -1.80 7.95 6.74
C ILE A 99 -1.78 9.19 7.64
N VAL A 100 -2.02 8.99 8.93
CA VAL A 100 -1.84 10.05 9.92
C VAL A 100 -0.40 10.03 10.41
N TYR A 101 0.40 10.99 9.96
CA TYR A 101 1.82 11.08 10.28
C TYR A 101 2.33 12.52 10.25
N ALA A 102 2.96 12.95 11.35
CA ALA A 102 3.46 14.31 11.52
C ALA A 102 4.95 14.49 11.14
N GLY A 103 5.61 13.46 10.60
CA GLY A 103 7.00 13.58 10.17
C GLY A 103 7.14 14.10 8.75
N ASP A 104 8.32 14.64 8.44
CA ASP A 104 8.58 15.25 7.15
C ASP A 104 8.72 14.20 6.03
N ILE A 105 7.87 14.34 5.01
CA ILE A 105 7.94 13.58 3.76
C ILE A 105 8.34 14.57 2.65
N PRO A 106 9.49 14.38 1.97
CA PRO A 106 9.86 15.23 0.86
C PRO A 106 8.84 15.08 -0.29
N PRO A 107 8.71 16.10 -1.16
CA PRO A 107 7.92 15.97 -2.38
C PRO A 107 8.44 14.85 -3.28
N ASN A 108 7.56 14.32 -4.14
CA ASN A 108 7.91 13.31 -5.15
C ASN A 108 8.84 13.87 -6.22
#